data_AF-A0A2T3LFJ5-F1
#
_entry.id   AF-A0A2T3LFJ5-F1
#
_cell.length_a   1.000
_cell.length_b   1.000
_cell.length_c   1.000
_cell.angle_alpha   90.00
_cell.angle_beta   90.00
_cell.angle_gamma   90.00
#
_symmetry.space_group_name_H-M   'P 1'
#
loop_
_entity.id
_entity.type
_entity.pdbx_description
1 polymer ?
#
loop_
_entity_poly.entity_id
_entity_poly.type
_entity_poly.pdbx_seq_one_letter_code
_entity_poly.pdbx_strand_id
1 'polypeptide(L)'
;VVLYWTSLFDAKFYITELDVTPKMKALAYKKQSYIRPDGIKRACYQSQFDFGFLPNGQVKVWLEGCGKYTYVTELSPTSMPDTDYNSITSKQYFQATEYVKKRAKKANATLTPIPWDKVNKVYTSKHFTVDQLH
;
A
#
# COMPACT_ATOMS: atom_id res chain seq x y z
N VAL A 1 4.25 -13.11 -3.53
CA VAL A 1 3.08 -12.77 -2.69
C VAL A 1 1.95 -12.38 -3.62
N VAL A 2 0.76 -12.97 -3.45
CA VAL A 2 -0.41 -12.67 -4.29
C VAL A 2 -1.43 -11.92 -3.46
N LEU A 3 -1.91 -10.79 -3.96
CA LEU A 3 -2.88 -9.91 -3.31
C LEU A 3 -4.17 -9.90 -4.13
N TYR A 4 -5.29 -10.21 -3.49
CA TYR A 4 -6.63 -10.03 -4.02
C TYR A 4 -7.27 -8.85 -3.31
N TRP A 5 -7.65 -7.81 -4.05
CA TRP A 5 -8.17 -6.61 -3.42
C TRP A 5 -9.19 -5.89 -4.30
N THR A 6 -10.07 -5.13 -3.63
CA THR A 6 -11.18 -4.42 -4.25
C THR A 6 -10.98 -2.93 -4.04
N SER A 7 -11.00 -2.17 -5.12
CA SER A 7 -11.05 -0.72 -5.04
C SER A 7 -12.51 -0.26 -4.95
N LEU A 8 -12.88 0.29 -3.79
CA LEU A 8 -14.20 0.90 -3.60
C LEU A 8 -14.34 2.25 -4.33
N PHE A 9 -13.25 2.77 -4.87
CA PHE A 9 -13.23 4.03 -5.60
C PHE A 9 -13.85 3.88 -7.00
N ASP A 10 -13.43 2.85 -7.73
CA ASP A 10 -13.88 2.54 -9.10
C ASP A 10 -14.68 1.23 -9.20
N ALA A 11 -14.93 0.59 -8.06
CA ALA A 11 -15.69 -0.67 -7.95
C ALA A 11 -15.08 -1.83 -8.76
N LYS A 12 -13.74 -1.85 -8.88
CA LYS A 12 -13.01 -2.88 -9.63
C LYS A 12 -12.23 -3.81 -8.71
N PHE A 13 -11.98 -5.00 -9.23
CA PHE A 13 -11.24 -6.06 -8.57
C PHE A 13 -9.88 -6.19 -9.21
N TYR A 14 -8.86 -6.31 -8.37
CA TYR A 14 -7.47 -6.34 -8.80
C TYR A 14 -6.77 -7.54 -8.16
N ILE A 15 -5.98 -8.22 -8.99
CA ILE A 15 -4.99 -9.20 -8.53
C ILE A 15 -3.63 -8.58 -8.79
N THR A 16 -2.76 -8.61 -7.78
CA THR A 16 -1.40 -8.06 -7.88
C THR A 16 -0.41 -9.05 -7.28
N GLU A 17 0.72 -9.23 -7.95
CA GLU A 17 1.76 -10.15 -7.52
C GLU A 17 3.08 -9.43 -7.26
N LEU A 18 3.64 -9.64 -6.07
CA LEU A 18 4.99 -9.22 -5.72
C LEU A 18 5.93 -10.43 -5.81
N ASP A 19 6.88 -10.38 -6.72
CA ASP A 19 8.05 -11.23 -6.69
C ASP A 19 9.09 -10.66 -5.70
N VAL A 20 9.49 -11.48 -4.72
CA VAL A 20 10.39 -11.06 -3.65
C VAL A 20 11.84 -11.25 -4.13
N THR A 21 12.39 -10.17 -4.68
CA THR A 21 13.73 -10.17 -5.27
C THR A 21 14.84 -10.47 -4.25
N PRO A 22 16.02 -10.95 -4.70
CA PRO A 22 17.18 -11.10 -3.82
C PRO A 22 17.59 -9.80 -3.11
N LYS A 23 17.45 -8.64 -3.76
CA LYS A 23 17.73 -7.33 -3.14
C LYS A 23 16.79 -7.04 -1.96
N MET A 24 15.49 -7.31 -2.12
CA MET A 24 14.52 -7.16 -1.04
C MET A 24 14.84 -8.10 0.13
N LYS A 25 15.19 -9.37 -0.16
CA LYS A 25 15.62 -10.33 0.88
C LYS A 25 16.88 -9.86 1.60
N ALA A 26 17.88 -9.38 0.87
CA ALA A 26 19.12 -8.87 1.44
C ALA A 26 18.86 -7.68 2.38
N LEU A 27 17.96 -6.76 2.01
CA LEU A 27 17.52 -5.67 2.89
C LEU A 27 16.81 -6.21 4.14
N ALA A 28 15.89 -7.16 3.98
CA ALA A 28 15.14 -7.75 5.08
C ALA A 28 16.03 -8.53 6.07
N TYR A 29 17.09 -9.18 5.60
CA TYR A 29 18.06 -9.89 6.45
C TYR A 29 19.17 -9.00 7.01
N LYS A 30 19.28 -7.74 6.56
CA LYS A 30 20.31 -6.82 7.06
C LYS A 30 20.00 -6.43 8.49
N LYS A 31 20.82 -6.92 9.43
CA LYS A 31 20.77 -6.51 10.83
C LYS A 31 21.12 -5.02 10.93
N GLN A 32 20.19 -4.25 11.47
CA GLN A 32 20.36 -2.84 11.78
C GLN A 32 20.23 -2.63 13.29
N SER A 33 20.49 -1.40 13.73
CA SER A 33 20.28 -0.99 15.12
C SER A 33 19.38 0.23 15.18
N TYR A 34 18.33 0.15 15.99
CA TYR A 34 17.39 1.24 16.20
C TYR A 34 17.34 1.60 17.68
N ILE A 35 17.31 2.90 17.98
CA ILE A 35 17.10 3.42 19.33
C ILE A 35 15.59 3.52 19.52
N ARG A 36 15.06 2.69 20.42
CA ARG A 36 13.63 2.70 20.75
C ARG A 36 13.26 3.96 21.55
N PRO A 37 11.96 4.26 21.73
CA PRO A 37 11.51 5.38 22.56
C PRO A 37 12.03 5.33 24.02
N ASP A 38 12.41 4.15 24.52
CA ASP A 38 13.03 3.93 25.83
C ASP A 38 14.54 4.27 25.88
N GLY A 39 15.13 4.72 24.77
CA GLY A 39 16.55 5.03 24.63
C GLY A 39 17.46 3.82 24.42
N ILE A 40 16.93 2.59 24.41
CA ILE A 40 17.73 1.37 24.31
C ILE A 40 17.98 1.03 22.84
N LYS A 41 19.26 0.89 22.48
CA LYS A 41 19.69 0.40 21.16
C LYS A 41 19.44 -1.10 21.05
N ARG A 42 18.56 -1.51 20.14
CA ARG A 42 18.29 -2.94 19.88
C ARG A 42 18.55 -3.28 18.41
N ALA A 43 18.89 -4.55 18.18
CA ALA A 43 18.89 -5.10 16.84
C ALA A 43 17.48 -5.05 16.24
N CYS A 44 17.39 -4.72 14.96
CA CYS A 44 16.14 -4.65 14.22
C CYS A 44 16.38 -5.00 12.74
N TYR A 45 15.31 -5.24 12.01
CA TYR A 45 15.30 -5.61 10.59
C TYR A 45 14.12 -4.94 9.90
N GLN A 46 14.23 -4.68 8.60
CA GLN A 46 13.13 -4.20 7.76
C GLN A 46 12.47 -5.38 7.04
N SER A 47 11.67 -6.15 7.77
CA SER A 47 11.11 -7.43 7.30
C SER A 47 9.60 -7.41 7.03
N GLN A 48 8.92 -6.28 7.27
CA GLN A 48 7.49 -6.16 7.02
C GLN A 48 7.24 -5.53 5.65
N PHE A 49 6.39 -6.15 4.83
CA PHE A 49 5.92 -5.55 3.58
C PHE A 49 4.66 -4.74 3.82
N ASP A 50 4.72 -3.46 3.49
CA ASP A 50 3.56 -2.57 3.51
C ASP A 50 3.14 -2.25 2.06
N PHE A 51 1.84 -2.37 1.78
CA PHE A 51 1.25 -2.21 0.45
C PHE A 51 0.33 -0.99 0.40
N GLY A 52 0.64 -0.04 -0.47
CA GLY A 52 -0.17 1.14 -0.75
C GLY A 52 -0.98 0.94 -2.02
N PHE A 53 -2.25 0.58 -1.85
CA PHE A 53 -3.21 0.35 -2.94
C PHE A 53 -3.69 1.68 -3.54
N LEU A 54 -3.48 1.85 -4.84
CA LEU A 54 -3.84 3.06 -5.56
C LEU A 54 -5.18 2.90 -6.29
N PRO A 55 -6.00 3.96 -6.43
CA PRO A 55 -7.35 3.82 -6.99
C PRO A 55 -7.40 3.36 -8.46
N ASN A 56 -6.28 3.32 -9.17
CA ASN A 56 -6.18 2.84 -10.56
C ASN A 56 -5.68 1.39 -10.68
N GLY A 57 -5.59 0.64 -9.59
CA GLY A 57 -5.11 -0.75 -9.59
C GLY A 57 -3.60 -0.91 -9.36
N GLN A 58 -2.82 0.17 -9.34
CA GLN A 58 -1.39 0.08 -9.01
C GLN A 58 -1.18 -0.12 -7.51
N VAL A 59 -0.08 -0.77 -7.14
CA VAL A 59 0.30 -0.98 -5.74
C VAL A 59 1.74 -0.54 -5.54
N LYS A 60 1.96 0.41 -4.63
CA LYS A 60 3.30 0.75 -4.16
C LYS A 60 3.69 -0.15 -2.99
N VAL A 61 4.95 -0.54 -2.93
CA VAL A 61 5.44 -1.50 -1.95
C VAL A 61 6.60 -0.89 -1.17
N TRP A 62 6.57 -1.05 0.15
CA TRP A 62 7.64 -0.68 1.05
C TRP A 62 8.07 -1.87 1.90
N LEU A 63 9.34 -1.87 2.29
CA LEU A 63 9.85 -2.65 3.42
C LEU A 63 9.93 -1.76 4.65
N GLU A 64 9.12 -2.09 5.65
CA GLU A 64 9.05 -1.43 6.95
C GLU A 64 9.87 -2.19 7.99
N GLY A 65 10.49 -1.41 8.86
CA GLY A 65 11.05 -1.84 10.13
C GLY A 65 12.11 -0.85 10.59
N CYS A 66 12.61 -0.98 11.83
CA CYS A 66 13.64 -0.09 12.37
C CYS A 66 13.29 1.41 12.34
N GLY A 67 12.00 1.79 12.36
CA GLY A 67 11.61 3.18 12.18
C GLY A 67 11.90 3.71 10.78
N LYS A 68 11.88 2.85 9.76
CA LYS A 68 12.20 3.18 8.38
C LYS A 68 11.26 2.48 7.41
N TYR A 69 10.81 3.25 6.43
CA TYR A 69 10.13 2.77 5.24
C TYR A 69 11.10 2.85 4.05
N THR A 70 11.43 1.72 3.45
CA THR A 70 12.19 1.71 2.18
C THR A 70 11.26 1.34 1.05
N TYR A 71 10.99 2.27 0.13
CA TYR A 71 10.25 2.00 -1.09
C TYR A 71 11.02 0.98 -1.94
N VAL A 72 10.37 -0.11 -2.34
CA VAL A 72 11.04 -1.20 -3.06
C VAL A 72 10.58 -1.33 -4.51
N THR A 73 9.30 -1.08 -4.81
CA THR A 73 8.77 -1.14 -6.18
C THR A 73 7.34 -0.60 -6.25
N GLU A 74 6.85 -0.40 -7.47
CA GLU A 74 5.44 -0.20 -7.81
C GLU A 74 5.02 -1.30 -8.78
N LEU A 75 3.84 -1.86 -8.54
CA LEU A 75 3.31 -3.01 -9.27
C LEU A 75 2.05 -2.60 -10.01
N SER A 76 1.98 -2.99 -11.28
CA SER A 76 0.72 -3.01 -12.02
C SER A 76 -0.09 -4.25 -11.63
N PRO A 77 -1.44 -4.20 -11.74
CA PRO A 77 -2.25 -5.40 -11.51
C PRO A 77 -1.90 -6.45 -12.57
N THR A 78 -1.79 -7.72 -12.15
CA THR A 78 -1.58 -8.85 -13.05
C THR A 78 -2.88 -9.28 -13.71
N SER A 79 -4.02 -9.03 -13.06
CA SER A 79 -5.35 -9.31 -13.59
C SER A 79 -6.41 -8.40 -12.98
N MET A 80 -7.51 -8.23 -13.71
CA MET A 80 -8.69 -7.47 -13.33
C MET A 80 -9.94 -8.32 -13.56
N PRO A 81 -10.27 -9.25 -12.65
CA PRO A 81 -11.45 -10.09 -12.80
C PRO A 81 -12.75 -9.30 -12.66
N ASP A 82 -13.85 -9.88 -13.15
CA ASP A 82 -15.21 -9.30 -13.03
C ASP A 82 -15.84 -9.51 -11.65
N THR A 83 -15.24 -10.37 -10.82
CA THR A 83 -15.66 -10.63 -9.44
C THR A 83 -14.47 -10.58 -8.48
N ASP A 84 -14.75 -10.31 -7.22
CA ASP A 84 -13.76 -10.44 -6.15
C ASP A 84 -13.38 -11.92 -5.89
N TYR A 85 -12.50 -12.13 -4.91
CA TYR A 85 -12.06 -13.47 -4.49
C TYR A 85 -13.23 -14.39 -4.05
N ASN A 86 -14.32 -13.81 -3.54
CA ASN A 86 -15.51 -14.53 -3.08
C ASN A 86 -16.60 -14.63 -4.17
N SER A 87 -16.25 -14.37 -5.43
CA SER A 87 -17.20 -14.36 -6.57
C SER A 87 -18.29 -13.28 -6.46
N ILE A 88 -18.03 -12.19 -5.74
CA ILE A 88 -18.92 -11.04 -5.60
C ILE A 88 -18.71 -10.08 -6.77
N THR A 89 -19.79 -9.67 -7.41
CA THR A 89 -19.78 -8.74 -8.54
C THR A 89 -19.72 -7.27 -8.09
N SER A 90 -19.29 -6.38 -8.99
CA SER A 90 -19.25 -4.93 -8.73
C SER A 90 -20.62 -4.35 -8.36
N LYS A 91 -21.71 -4.90 -8.91
CA LYS A 91 -23.10 -4.52 -8.58
C LYS A 91 -23.43 -4.76 -7.10
N GLN A 92 -22.92 -5.84 -6.53
CA GLN A 92 -23.13 -6.16 -5.10
C GLN A 92 -22.33 -5.22 -4.18
N TYR A 93 -21.28 -4.56 -4.68
CA TYR A 93 -20.54 -3.52 -3.97
C TYR A 93 -21.18 -2.12 -4.04
N PHE A 94 -22.33 -1.97 -4.72
CA PHE A 94 -22.98 -0.66 -4.92
C PHE A 94 -23.20 0.11 -3.61
N GLN A 95 -23.61 -0.56 -2.53
CA GLN A 95 -23.81 0.12 -1.25
C GLN A 95 -22.50 0.70 -0.67
N ALA A 96 -21.40 -0.04 -0.80
CA ALA A 96 -20.09 0.40 -0.33
C ALA A 96 -19.54 1.56 -1.18
N THR A 97 -19.74 1.53 -2.49
CA THR A 97 -19.30 2.61 -3.39
C THR A 97 -20.14 3.87 -3.17
N GLU A 98 -21.46 3.75 -2.97
CA GLU A 98 -22.31 4.87 -2.59
C GLU A 98 -21.94 5.47 -1.22
N TYR A 99 -21.52 4.64 -0.27
CA TYR A 99 -21.00 5.13 1.01
C TYR A 99 -19.74 5.99 0.82
N VAL A 100 -18.81 5.57 -0.03
CA VAL A 100 -17.62 6.37 -0.38
C VAL A 100 -18.02 7.71 -1.00
N LYS A 101 -18.96 7.73 -1.95
CA LYS A 101 -19.49 8.97 -2.55
C LYS A 101 -20.10 9.90 -1.51
N LYS A 102 -20.92 9.38 -0.60
CA LYS A 102 -21.53 10.17 0.49
C LYS A 102 -20.47 10.78 1.42
N ARG A 103 -19.43 10.02 1.76
CA ARG A 103 -18.31 10.53 2.58
C ARG A 103 -17.53 11.62 1.87
N ALA A 104 -17.23 11.45 0.58
CA ALA A 104 -16.55 12.46 -0.21
C ALA A 104 -17.35 13.77 -0.25
N LYS A 105 -18.67 13.69 -0.48
CA LYS A 105 -19.57 14.85 -0.42
C LYS A 105 -19.56 15.53 0.96
N LYS A 106 -19.62 14.76 2.05
CA LYS A 106 -19.57 15.30 3.42
C LYS A 106 -18.24 16.00 3.72
N ALA A 107 -17.14 15.51 3.14
CA ALA A 107 -15.80 16.09 3.30
C ALA A 107 -15.50 17.23 2.31
N ASN A 108 -16.46 17.63 1.47
CA ASN A 108 -16.26 18.58 0.36
C ASN A 108 -15.06 18.19 -0.53
N ALA A 109 -14.92 16.89 -0.80
CA ALA A 109 -13.82 16.33 -1.57
C ALA A 109 -14.32 15.76 -2.91
N THR A 110 -13.53 15.97 -3.97
CA THR A 110 -13.74 15.34 -5.28
C THR A 110 -13.08 13.97 -5.31
N LEU A 111 -13.79 12.95 -5.78
CA LEU A 111 -13.21 11.63 -6.02
C LEU A 111 -12.45 11.63 -7.36
N THR A 112 -13.03 12.22 -8.40
CA THR A 112 -12.43 12.30 -9.74
C THR A 112 -12.17 13.77 -10.14
N PRO A 113 -11.03 14.06 -10.81
CA PRO A 113 -9.90 13.15 -11.07
C PRO A 113 -9.13 12.78 -9.79
N ILE A 114 -8.37 11.68 -9.83
CA ILE A 114 -7.51 11.26 -8.71
C ILE A 114 -6.43 12.35 -8.49
N PRO A 115 -6.28 12.90 -7.27
CA PRO A 115 -5.25 13.89 -6.98
C PRO A 115 -3.88 13.20 -6.83
N TRP A 116 -3.20 12.96 -7.95
CA TRP A 116 -1.94 12.23 -8.00
C TRP A 116 -0.82 12.85 -7.15
N ASP A 117 -0.81 14.18 -7.01
CA ASP A 117 0.08 14.92 -6.12
C ASP A 117 -0.04 14.45 -4.67
N LYS A 118 -1.27 14.18 -4.21
CA LYS A 118 -1.55 13.69 -2.86
C LYS A 118 -1.25 12.21 -2.72
N VAL A 119 -1.57 11.41 -3.73
CA VAL A 119 -1.35 9.95 -3.74
C VAL A 119 0.14 9.61 -3.75
N ASN A 120 0.97 10.45 -4.38
CA ASN A 120 2.41 10.25 -4.43
C ASN A 120 3.15 10.74 -3.18
N LYS A 121 2.47 11.47 -2.28
CA LYS A 121 3.07 12.00 -1.06
C LYS A 121 2.96 10.98 0.08
N VAL A 122 4.10 10.64 0.68
CA VAL A 122 4.16 9.78 1.87
C VAL A 122 4.02 10.66 3.11
N TYR A 123 3.09 10.29 4.00
CA TYR A 123 2.90 10.93 5.30
C TYR A 123 3.33 9.96 6.39
N THR A 124 4.34 10.33 7.17
CA THR A 124 4.83 9.52 8.30
C THR A 124 4.95 10.37 9.56
N SER A 125 5.05 9.73 10.73
CA SER A 125 5.43 10.45 11.94
C SER A 125 6.90 10.89 11.86
N LYS A 126 7.27 11.90 12.65
CA LYS A 126 8.66 12.42 12.75
C LYS A 126 9.71 11.37 13.16
N HIS A 127 9.27 10.21 13.65
CA HIS A 127 10.14 9.12 14.10
C HIS A 127 10.46 8.13 12.98
N PHE A 128 9.82 8.26 11.81
CA PHE A 128 10.09 7.42 10.65
C PHE A 128 10.92 8.17 9.60
N THR A 129 11.82 7.43 8.98
CA THR A 129 12.52 7.85 7.76
C THR A 129 11.94 7.13 6.56
N VAL A 130 11.95 7.79 5.40
CA VAL A 130 11.51 7.20 4.12
C VAL A 130 12.71 7.22 3.17
N ASP A 131 12.98 6.08 2.54
CA ASP A 131 14.10 5.87 1.64
C ASP A 131 13.65 5.05 0.42
N GLN A 132 14.55 4.84 -0.54
CA GLN A 132 14.31 4.06 -1.74
C GLN A 132 15.37 2.98 -1.93
N LEU A 133 14.94 1.78 -2.31
CA LEU A 133 15.84 0.68 -2.64
C LEU A 133 16.52 0.97 -3.98
N HIS A 134 17.86 1.01 -3.98
CA HIS A 134 18.70 1.20 -5.17
C HIS A 134 19.15 -0.15 -5.81
#